data_AF-A0A832H6U0-F1
#
_entry.id   AF-A0A832H6U0-F1
#
_cell.length_a   1.000
_cell.length_b   1.000
_cell.length_c   1.000
_cell.angle_alpha   90.00
_cell.angle_beta   90.00
_cell.angle_gamma   90.00
#
_symmetry.space_group_name_H-M   'P 1'
#
loop_
_entity.id
_entity.type
_entity.pdbx_description
1 polymer ?
#
loop_
_entity_poly.entity_id
_entity_poly.type
_entity_poly.pdbx_seq_one_letter_code
_entity_poly.pdbx_strand_id
1 'polypeptide(L)' 'MQSIKTMPKTKNQLKSNIEICNECGRDVGFGSGLFVNRIVDFDDYRTRKIMNKPFPNGDYICRECEEKLGEIK' A
#
# COMPACT_ATOMS: atom_id res chain seq x y z
N MET A 1 -36.92 7.66 32.79
CA MET A 1 -36.66 7.93 31.36
C MET A 1 -35.51 7.04 30.94
N GLN A 2 -35.80 5.99 30.17
CA GLN A 2 -34.83 4.92 29.89
C GLN A 2 -33.82 5.36 28.81
N SER A 3 -32.57 4.99 29.07
CA SER A 3 -31.36 5.32 28.33
C SER A 3 -31.42 4.97 26.84
N ILE A 4 -31.05 5.93 26.00
CA ILE A 4 -30.79 5.69 24.58
C ILE A 4 -29.46 4.94 24.48
N LYS A 5 -29.52 3.60 24.42
CA LYS A 5 -28.34 2.78 24.12
C LYS A 5 -27.97 3.02 22.66
N THR A 6 -27.01 3.91 22.40
CA THR A 6 -26.40 3.98 21.08
C THR A 6 -25.67 2.68 20.81
N MET A 7 -26.16 1.91 19.85
CA MET A 7 -25.54 0.65 19.44
C MET A 7 -24.11 0.92 18.97
N PRO A 8 -23.11 0.13 19.41
CA PRO A 8 -21.77 0.25 18.86
C PRO A 8 -21.86 -0.09 17.37
N LYS A 9 -21.49 0.86 16.51
CA LYS A 9 -21.32 0.61 15.07
C LYS A 9 -20.30 -0.53 14.98
N THR A 10 -20.79 -1.75 14.74
CA THR A 10 -19.96 -2.90 14.38
C THR A 10 -19.15 -2.43 13.19
N LYS A 11 -17.84 -2.25 13.39
CA LYS A 11 -16.90 -1.87 12.34
C LYS A 11 -16.85 -3.05 11.38
N ASN A 12 -17.80 -3.09 10.46
CA ASN A 12 -17.73 -3.88 9.26
C ASN A 12 -16.51 -3.31 8.55
N GLN A 13 -15.36 -3.97 8.74
CA GLN A 13 -14.08 -3.56 8.17
C GLN A 13 -14.25 -3.64 6.65
N LEU A 14 -14.61 -2.52 6.03
CA LEU A 14 -14.33 -2.28 4.63
C LEU A 14 -12.85 -2.57 4.47
N LYS A 15 -12.55 -3.69 3.81
CA LYS A 15 -11.20 -4.06 3.39
C LYS A 15 -10.76 -2.91 2.48
N SER A 16 -10.15 -1.89 3.06
CA SER A 16 -9.50 -0.84 2.29
C SER A 16 -8.49 -1.57 1.43
N ASN A 17 -8.67 -1.54 0.11
CA ASN A 17 -7.65 -2.03 -0.82
C ASN A 17 -6.47 -1.05 -0.66
N ILE A 18 -5.61 -1.32 0.32
CA ILE A 18 -4.43 -0.49 0.57
C ILE A 18 -3.48 -0.80 -0.58
N GLU A 19 -3.22 0.21 -1.40
CA GLU A 19 -2.29 0.12 -2.51
C GLU A 19 -0.93 0.57 -1.98
N ILE A 20 0.07 -0.31 -2.01
CA ILE A 20 1.37 -0.06 -1.35
C ILE A 20 2.47 0.04 -2.40
N CYS A 21 3.37 1.02 -2.24
CA CYS A 21 4.59 1.13 -3.03
C CYS A 21 5.55 -0.05 -2.75
N ASN A 22 6.04 -0.71 -3.80
CA ASN A 22 6.98 -1.82 -3.83
C ASN A 22 8.33 -1.51 -3.18
N GLU A 23 8.77 -0.25 -3.25
CA GLU A 23 10.11 0.15 -2.84
C GLU A 23 10.13 0.69 -1.41
N CYS A 24 9.21 1.59 -1.08
CA CYS A 24 9.22 2.30 0.20
C CYS A 24 8.09 1.90 1.16
N GLY A 25 7.13 1.08 0.72
CA GLY A 25 6.01 0.64 1.56
C GLY A 25 4.96 1.70 1.88
N ARG A 26 5.03 2.90 1.27
CA ARG A 26 4.04 3.96 1.48
C ARG A 26 2.70 3.61 0.80
N ASP A 27 1.60 4.04 1.41
CA ASP A 27 0.27 4.00 0.80
C ASP A 27 0.21 4.94 -0.42
N VAL A 28 -0.15 4.35 -1.55
CA VAL A 28 -0.39 5.00 -2.85
C VAL A 28 -1.84 4.87 -3.30
N GLY A 29 -2.75 4.53 -2.39
CA GLY A 29 -4.18 4.41 -2.62
C GLY A 29 -4.80 5.61 -3.32
N PHE A 30 -5.97 5.39 -3.93
CA PHE A 30 -6.76 6.45 -4.56
C PHE A 30 -6.91 7.69 -3.65
N GLY A 31 -6.56 8.86 -4.18
CA GLY A 31 -6.56 10.13 -3.43
C GLY A 31 -5.22 10.50 -2.78
N SER A 32 -4.22 9.60 -2.75
CA SER A 32 -2.87 9.92 -2.26
C SER A 32 -2.12 10.91 -3.15
N GLY A 33 -2.42 10.92 -4.46
CA GLY A 33 -1.64 11.63 -5.47
C GLY A 33 -0.22 11.10 -5.65
N LEU A 34 0.09 9.93 -5.10
CA LEU A 34 1.42 9.32 -5.14
C LEU A 34 1.53 8.15 -6.11
N PHE A 35 0.41 7.53 -6.49
CA PHE A 35 0.36 6.47 -7.48
C PHE A 35 0.96 6.92 -8.81
N VAL A 36 1.87 6.11 -9.36
CA VAL A 36 2.38 6.28 -10.73
C VAL A 36 1.97 5.11 -11.60
N ASN A 37 2.34 3.89 -11.21
CA ASN A 37 2.05 2.70 -11.99
C ASN A 37 1.99 1.44 -11.10
N ARG A 38 1.45 0.36 -11.67
CA ARG A 38 1.55 -1.00 -11.13
C ARG A 38 2.86 -1.65 -11.60
N ILE A 39 3.56 -2.33 -10.71
CA ILE A 39 4.72 -3.16 -11.03
C ILE A 39 4.30 -4.63 -11.00
N VAL A 40 4.71 -5.37 -12.02
CA VAL A 40 4.66 -6.84 -11.97
C VAL A 40 6.00 -7.33 -11.46
N ASP A 41 6.07 -7.61 -10.17
CA ASP A 41 7.26 -8.14 -9.50
C ASP A 41 7.08 -9.66 -9.30
N PHE A 42 8.00 -10.45 -9.85
CA PHE A 42 8.00 -11.92 -9.77
C PHE A 42 8.97 -12.47 -8.71
N ASP A 43 9.52 -11.59 -7.85
CA ASP A 43 10.38 -12.01 -6.75
C ASP A 43 9.59 -12.90 -5.77
N ASP A 44 10.18 -14.05 -5.40
CA ASP A 44 9.61 -14.92 -4.38
C ASP A 44 9.69 -14.28 -2.98
N TYR A 45 8.94 -14.84 -2.02
CA TYR A 45 8.90 -14.36 -0.64
C TYR A 45 10.28 -14.19 0.00
N ARG A 46 11.19 -15.15 -0.21
CA ARG A 46 12.52 -15.12 0.40
C ARG A 46 13.35 -14.00 -0.20
N THR A 47 13.29 -13.83 -1.52
CA THR A 47 13.97 -12.77 -2.24
C THR A 47 13.49 -11.39 -1.77
N ARG A 48 12.18 -11.16 -1.70
CA ARG A 48 11.61 -9.89 -1.21
C ARG A 48 12.02 -9.57 0.23
N LYS A 49 12.05 -10.58 1.10
CA LYS A 49 12.50 -10.42 2.49
C LYS A 49 13.98 -10.03 2.58
N ILE A 50 14.84 -10.61 1.74
CA ILE A 50 16.26 -10.26 1.66
C ILE A 50 16.43 -8.81 1.18
N MET A 51 15.63 -8.39 0.21
CA MET A 51 15.64 -7.03 -0.33
C MET A 51 14.94 -5.99 0.56
N ASN A 52 14.37 -6.41 1.69
CA ASN A 52 13.55 -5.58 2.56
C ASN A 52 12.38 -4.88 1.82
N LYS A 53 11.85 -5.54 0.78
CA LYS A 53 10.67 -5.08 0.06
C LYS A 53 9.40 -5.44 0.84
N PRO A 54 8.31 -4.65 0.74
CA PRO A 54 7.02 -4.99 1.32
C PRO A 54 6.52 -6.35 0.84
N PHE A 55 5.89 -7.12 1.71
CA PHE A 55 5.25 -8.39 1.38
C PHE A 55 4.13 -8.65 2.39
N PRO A 56 2.97 -9.22 2.01
CA PRO A 56 2.56 -9.65 0.66
C PRO A 56 2.08 -8.52 -0.26
N ASN A 57 2.10 -7.27 0.23
CA ASN A 57 1.71 -6.09 -0.54
C ASN A 57 2.93 -5.51 -1.28
N GLY A 58 2.71 -4.49 -2.12
CA GLY A 58 3.79 -3.80 -2.82
C GLY A 58 3.68 -3.88 -4.34
N ASP A 59 2.47 -3.94 -4.90
CA ASP A 59 2.26 -4.06 -6.35
C ASP A 59 2.43 -2.76 -7.13
N TYR A 60 2.78 -1.64 -6.49
CA TYR A 60 2.74 -0.32 -7.11
C TYR A 60 4.05 0.44 -6.95
N ILE A 61 4.25 1.51 -7.71
CA ILE A 61 5.36 2.45 -7.49
C ILE A 61 4.82 3.84 -7.23
N CYS A 62 5.41 4.50 -6.22
CA CYS A 62 5.12 5.90 -5.94
C CYS A 62 6.02 6.82 -6.77
N ARG A 63 5.56 8.05 -6.98
CA ARG A 63 6.28 9.11 -7.70
C ARG A 63 7.72 9.31 -7.24
N GLU A 64 7.94 9.38 -5.94
CA GLU A 64 9.30 9.58 -5.38
C GLU A 64 10.25 8.42 -5.69
N CYS A 65 9.73 7.19 -5.76
CA CYS A 65 10.55 6.01 -6.09
C CYS A 65 10.77 5.91 -7.61
N GLU A 66 9.78 6.25 -8.42
CA GLU A 66 9.93 6.32 -9.88
C GLU A 66 10.98 7.36 -10.29
N GLU A 67 10.93 8.56 -9.72
CA GLU A 67 11.87 9.65 -10.00
C GLU A 67 13.32 9.21 -9.70
N LYS A 68 13.55 8.57 -8.55
CA LYS A 68 14.87 8.03 -8.18
C LYS A 68 15.40 6.99 -9.17
N LEU A 69 14.53 6.15 -9.76
CA LEU A 69 14.95 5.19 -10.79
C LEU A 69 15.31 5.89 -12.10
N GLY A 70 14.66 7.01 -12.42
CA GLY A 70 14.95 7.82 -13.60
C GLY A 70 16.29 8.55 -13.53
N GLU A 71 16.73 8.96 -12.34
CA GLU A 71 18.00 9.66 -12.11
C GLU A 71 19.25 8.78 -12.25
N ILE A 72 19.10 7.45 -12.21
CA ILE A 72 20.21 6.48 -12.31
C ILE A 72 20.52 6.12 -13.78
N LYS A 73 19.95 6.84 -14.75
CA LYS A 73 20.18 6.61 -16.19
C LYS A 73 21.44 7.28 -16.74
#